data_AF-A0A5C3F9Y9-F1
#
_entry.id   AF-A0A5C3F9Y9-F1
#
_cell.length_a   1.000
_cell.length_b   1.000
_cell.length_c   1.000
_cell.angle_alpha   90.00
_cell.angle_beta   90.00
_cell.angle_gamma   90.00
#
_symmetry.space_group_name_H-M   'P 1'
#
loop_
_entity.id
_entity.type
_entity.pdbx_description
1 polymer ?
#
loop_
_entity_poly.entity_id
_entity_poly.type
_entity_poly.pdbx_seq_one_letter_code
_entity_poly.pdbx_strand_id
1 'polypeptide(L)'
;MSSSTAIDGAGSPTRSYRSRRIGLHERFCLARNNVGYAPIVCIVGSFSLGPSSPSSRLTLEDMTRIVSTRIDNLLALLPLLSSRIEDRYDPKTTWIPPCAENGVEAATILHLHPMQHLPSQEQGNDERMGEIMHTRREAWMHDVDVESGPLWRVDLYPFSSSSSSSSSSPAASDAGPDEVVVSLTTHHVMVDGKGAVNLFSTLLAASPSPFDLECEARRWGEETRRITGRRDADEDGAGALPPTSDGDLDMKPSWRILLPVLVETLLKPLLPQRVWQWYAGAESWPGHLPSSPESAHQNATTRGLRKPPHLCPAHTSILSLSTPRLLSRLKRRGSKHGVATVQGLVHAAASVSLWYAAITGNDENEDREGQRGIRVTSETPFSARVPARGHGACTGNYVGDLPYTATLDPATSFWNMARRYADLISKPSTLQDALQGLGLLSYIPDHPPSSSPTTPRQGGMEAFFTARMHSPTPHRCSFGLSNLGALDVDALLAPCRNVVWSQTPSPFGPAILLDCIGFKRSHSQRDRKLGEEEEEEGRGQVELAISISHRRGALDPGVVSRFEGTLRSVVLFLAGQQSDDEDDGQGDITVEQLVQASLEGRSRR
;
A
#
# COMPACT_ATOMS: atom_id res chain seq x y z
N MET A 1 31.89 -48.01 44.50
CA MET A 1 31.37 -46.67 44.84
C MET A 1 31.65 -45.79 43.65
N SER A 2 30.66 -45.64 42.77
CA SER A 2 30.79 -44.96 41.48
C SER A 2 30.60 -43.46 41.68
N SER A 3 31.61 -42.68 41.30
CA SER A 3 31.55 -41.22 41.22
C SER A 3 30.86 -40.86 39.91
N SER A 4 29.67 -40.27 40.02
CA SER A 4 28.89 -39.70 38.92
C SER A 4 29.37 -38.26 38.70
N THR A 5 30.07 -38.02 37.60
CA THR A 5 30.35 -36.68 37.08
C THR A 5 29.10 -36.17 36.36
N ALA A 6 28.39 -35.25 37.01
CA ALA A 6 27.34 -34.46 36.37
C ALA A 6 27.98 -33.58 35.30
N ILE A 7 27.58 -33.79 34.05
CA ILE A 7 27.85 -32.88 32.94
C ILE A 7 26.84 -31.74 33.11
N ASP A 8 27.31 -30.58 33.55
CA ASP A 8 26.55 -29.34 33.49
C ASP A 8 26.19 -29.08 32.02
N GLY A 9 24.90 -29.27 31.71
CA GLY A 9 24.35 -28.92 30.42
C GLY A 9 24.53 -27.42 30.22
N ALA A 10 25.29 -27.03 29.19
CA ALA A 10 25.41 -25.66 28.76
C ALA A 10 24.01 -25.12 28.45
N GLY A 11 23.43 -24.38 29.39
CA GLY A 11 22.20 -23.64 29.18
C GLY A 11 22.41 -22.67 28.03
N SER A 12 21.65 -22.84 26.95
CA SER A 12 21.62 -21.88 25.86
C SER A 12 21.32 -20.49 26.46
N PRO A 13 22.15 -19.46 26.22
CA PRO A 13 21.94 -18.14 26.80
C PRO A 13 20.57 -17.62 26.37
N THR A 14 19.69 -17.37 27.35
CA THR A 14 18.37 -16.79 27.12
C THR A 14 18.55 -15.33 26.73
N ARG A 15 18.41 -15.02 25.43
CA ARG A 15 18.37 -13.62 24.95
C ARG A 15 17.20 -12.89 25.60
N SER A 16 17.49 -11.88 26.42
CA SER A 16 16.47 -10.97 26.96
C SER A 16 16.28 -9.80 26.01
N TYR A 17 15.17 -9.82 25.26
CA TYR A 17 14.80 -8.69 24.40
C TYR A 17 14.16 -7.57 25.24
N ARG A 18 14.57 -6.32 25.01
CA ARG A 18 14.00 -5.16 25.72
C ARG A 18 12.72 -4.68 25.05
N SER A 19 11.68 -4.44 25.85
CA SER A 19 10.45 -3.79 25.38
C SER A 19 10.71 -2.35 24.96
N ARG A 20 9.86 -1.83 24.07
CA ARG A 20 9.94 -0.46 23.54
C ARG A 20 8.56 0.18 23.47
N ARG A 21 8.40 1.43 23.90
CA ARG A 21 7.16 2.20 23.68
C ARG A 21 6.88 2.37 22.19
N ILE A 22 5.62 2.24 21.79
CA ILE A 22 5.25 2.48 20.38
C ILE A 22 5.42 3.96 20.00
N GLY A 23 5.82 4.20 18.77
CA GLY A 23 6.00 5.55 18.21
C GLY A 23 4.67 6.21 17.82
N LEU A 24 4.73 7.46 17.39
CA LEU A 24 3.53 8.23 17.01
C LEU A 24 2.74 7.60 15.86
N HIS A 25 3.43 7.18 14.79
CA HIS A 25 2.76 6.57 13.64
C HIS A 25 2.28 5.14 13.96
N GLU A 26 3.02 4.41 14.81
CA GLU A 26 2.58 3.11 15.33
C GLU A 26 1.29 3.28 16.18
N ARG A 27 1.23 4.28 17.06
CA ARG A 27 0.04 4.63 17.86
C ARG A 27 -1.14 5.03 16.97
N PHE A 28 -0.90 5.77 15.88
CA PHE A 28 -1.93 6.06 14.89
C PHE A 28 -2.50 4.78 14.25
N CYS A 29 -1.64 3.86 13.80
CA CYS A 29 -2.07 2.57 13.27
C CYS A 29 -2.85 1.74 14.31
N LEU A 30 -2.42 1.77 15.57
CA LEU A 30 -3.08 1.06 16.67
C LEU A 30 -4.45 1.65 16.99
N ALA A 31 -4.57 2.97 17.07
CA ALA A 31 -5.84 3.64 17.32
C ALA A 31 -6.87 3.31 16.23
N ARG A 32 -6.43 3.24 14.95
CA ARG A 32 -7.27 2.77 13.83
C ARG A 32 -7.79 1.35 14.04
N ASN A 33 -6.93 0.44 14.49
CA ASN A 33 -7.32 -0.94 14.83
C ASN A 33 -8.36 -0.94 15.96
N ASN A 34 -8.10 -0.20 17.02
CA ASN A 34 -8.95 -0.12 18.21
C ASN A 34 -10.36 0.43 17.92
N VAL A 35 -10.53 1.27 16.89
CA VAL A 35 -11.84 1.74 16.44
C VAL A 35 -12.50 0.85 15.37
N GLY A 36 -11.97 -0.36 15.15
CA GLY A 36 -12.55 -1.38 14.26
C GLY A 36 -12.08 -1.31 12.80
N TYR A 37 -11.00 -0.57 12.51
CA TYR A 37 -10.49 -0.37 11.15
C TYR A 37 -8.99 -0.66 11.06
N ALA A 38 -8.64 -1.92 11.34
CA ALA A 38 -7.26 -2.40 11.32
C ALA A 38 -6.54 -2.00 10.02
N PRO A 39 -5.39 -1.30 10.09
CA PRO A 39 -4.63 -0.94 8.91
C PRO A 39 -3.87 -2.16 8.39
N ILE A 40 -4.53 -3.00 7.60
CA ILE A 40 -3.92 -4.19 6.99
C ILE A 40 -3.30 -3.83 5.64
N VAL A 41 -2.06 -4.27 5.41
CA VAL A 41 -1.36 -4.27 4.12
C VAL A 41 -1.33 -5.70 3.59
N CYS A 42 -1.62 -5.89 2.31
CA CYS A 42 -1.65 -7.20 1.67
C CYS A 42 -0.94 -7.14 0.31
N ILE A 43 -0.01 -8.08 0.08
CA ILE A 43 0.67 -8.30 -1.20
C ILE A 43 0.29 -9.69 -1.68
N VAL A 44 -0.17 -9.80 -2.92
CA VAL A 44 -0.57 -11.06 -3.55
C VAL A 44 0.23 -11.24 -4.82
N GLY A 45 0.86 -12.41 -4.98
CA GLY A 45 1.57 -12.80 -6.20
C GLY A 45 1.08 -14.15 -6.73
N SER A 46 0.96 -14.28 -8.05
CA SER A 46 0.63 -15.54 -8.74
C SER A 46 1.91 -16.17 -9.29
N PHE A 47 2.19 -17.42 -8.93
CA PHE A 47 3.41 -18.14 -9.27
C PHE A 47 3.09 -19.41 -10.05
N SER A 48 3.85 -19.68 -11.11
CA SER A 48 3.72 -20.94 -11.86
C SER A 48 4.55 -22.04 -11.20
N LEU A 49 3.91 -23.16 -10.92
CA LEU A 49 4.54 -24.41 -10.49
C LEU A 49 4.68 -25.36 -11.70
N GLY A 50 5.63 -26.30 -11.64
CA GLY A 50 5.70 -27.39 -12.63
C GLY A 50 6.70 -27.23 -13.80
N PRO A 51 6.59 -28.09 -14.83
CA PRO A 51 7.69 -28.50 -15.72
C PRO A 51 8.10 -27.51 -16.82
N SER A 52 7.54 -26.29 -16.84
CA SER A 52 7.73 -25.29 -17.91
C SER A 52 9.19 -24.83 -18.09
N SER A 53 10.06 -25.12 -17.10
CA SER A 53 11.52 -24.98 -17.19
C SER A 53 12.22 -26.27 -16.71
N PRO A 54 13.08 -26.90 -17.52
CA PRO A 54 13.77 -28.15 -17.18
C PRO A 54 14.83 -28.02 -16.05
N SER A 55 15.15 -26.81 -15.59
CA SER A 55 16.28 -26.56 -14.70
C SER A 55 15.96 -26.56 -13.20
N SER A 56 14.68 -26.51 -12.80
CA SER A 56 14.27 -26.66 -11.40
C SER A 56 12.74 -26.74 -11.30
N ARG A 57 12.18 -27.94 -11.12
CA ARG A 57 10.76 -28.12 -10.85
C ARG A 57 10.49 -27.79 -9.39
N LEU A 58 10.07 -26.56 -9.10
CA LEU A 58 9.59 -26.22 -7.77
C LEU A 58 8.18 -26.81 -7.60
N THR A 59 8.03 -27.71 -6.63
CA THR A 59 6.72 -28.24 -6.22
C THR A 59 6.07 -27.34 -5.16
N LEU A 60 4.77 -27.52 -4.90
CA LEU A 60 4.10 -26.84 -3.79
C LEU A 60 4.75 -27.20 -2.43
N GLU A 61 5.16 -28.45 -2.25
CA GLU A 61 5.83 -28.93 -1.05
C GLU A 61 7.19 -28.24 -0.87
N ASP A 62 7.97 -28.12 -1.95
CA ASP A 62 9.25 -27.38 -1.92
C ASP A 62 9.05 -25.91 -1.55
N MET A 63 8.07 -25.24 -2.17
CA MET A 63 7.77 -23.85 -1.85
C MET A 63 7.35 -23.71 -0.38
N THR A 64 6.46 -24.57 0.10
CA THR A 64 5.98 -24.56 1.50
C THR A 64 7.14 -24.73 2.47
N ARG A 65 8.01 -25.72 2.22
CA ARG A 65 9.20 -25.97 3.03
C ARG A 65 10.17 -24.79 3.04
N ILE A 66 10.50 -24.24 1.87
CA ILE A 66 11.42 -23.10 1.75
C ILE A 66 10.87 -21.86 2.46
N VAL A 67 9.59 -21.55 2.25
CA VAL A 67 8.93 -20.40 2.89
C VAL A 67 8.87 -20.60 4.41
N SER A 68 8.53 -21.80 4.89
CA SER A 68 8.53 -22.12 6.32
C SER A 68 9.90 -21.87 6.95
N THR A 69 10.96 -22.43 6.37
CA THR A 69 12.34 -22.22 6.86
C THR A 69 12.72 -20.74 6.87
N ARG A 70 12.30 -19.97 5.86
CA ARG A 70 12.56 -18.53 5.82
C ARG A 70 11.79 -17.75 6.87
N ILE A 71 10.57 -18.18 7.20
CA ILE A 71 9.80 -17.59 8.30
C ILE A 71 10.55 -17.82 9.62
N ASP A 72 11.02 -19.04 9.90
CA ASP A 72 11.80 -19.33 11.11
C ASP A 72 13.06 -18.45 11.20
N ASN A 73 13.79 -18.32 10.09
CA ASN A 73 14.96 -17.43 10.02
C ASN A 73 14.59 -15.96 10.27
N LEU A 74 13.50 -15.48 9.71
CA LEU A 74 13.04 -14.10 9.89
C LEU A 74 12.59 -13.83 11.32
N LEU A 75 11.92 -14.78 11.97
CA LEU A 75 11.53 -14.67 13.39
C LEU A 75 12.76 -14.63 14.31
N ALA A 76 13.79 -15.41 14.00
CA ALA A 76 15.05 -15.39 14.73
C ALA A 76 15.84 -14.07 14.56
N LEU A 77 15.76 -13.45 13.37
CA LEU A 77 16.53 -12.27 13.02
C LEU A 77 15.82 -10.94 13.31
N LEU A 78 14.49 -10.92 13.29
CA LEU A 78 13.68 -9.71 13.39
C LEU A 78 12.68 -9.83 14.55
N PRO A 79 13.07 -9.47 15.79
CA PRO A 79 12.23 -9.67 16.98
C PRO A 79 10.86 -9.02 16.91
N LEU A 80 10.73 -7.93 16.13
CA LEU A 80 9.47 -7.24 15.92
C LEU A 80 8.42 -8.12 15.21
N LEU A 81 8.81 -9.07 14.36
CA LEU A 81 7.89 -10.03 13.69
C LEU A 81 7.21 -11.01 14.64
N SER A 82 7.82 -11.23 15.80
CA SER A 82 7.33 -12.09 16.86
C SER A 82 6.78 -11.30 18.07
N SER A 83 6.78 -9.97 17.99
CA SER A 83 6.34 -9.12 19.10
C SER A 83 4.83 -8.94 19.11
N ARG A 84 4.30 -8.67 20.30
CA ARG A 84 2.92 -8.23 20.53
C ARG A 84 2.87 -6.83 21.13
N ILE A 85 1.70 -6.23 21.17
CA ILE A 85 1.46 -4.93 21.79
C ILE A 85 0.74 -5.14 23.11
N GLU A 86 1.24 -4.59 24.21
CA GLU A 86 0.56 -4.65 25.51
C GLU A 86 -0.10 -3.32 25.86
N ASP A 87 -1.25 -3.40 26.53
CA ASP A 87 -2.06 -2.26 26.96
C ASP A 87 -2.44 -1.36 25.77
N ARG A 88 -3.10 -1.93 24.75
CA ARG A 88 -3.34 -1.24 23.47
C ARG A 88 -4.11 0.09 23.53
N TYR A 89 -4.76 0.37 24.66
CA TYR A 89 -5.50 1.61 24.90
C TYR A 89 -4.75 2.63 25.78
N ASP A 90 -3.63 2.24 26.39
CA ASP A 90 -2.88 3.11 27.30
C ASP A 90 -1.91 4.02 26.51
N PRO A 91 -1.77 5.32 26.85
CA PRO A 91 -0.77 6.18 26.22
C PRO A 91 0.68 5.65 26.30
N LYS A 92 0.97 4.76 27.25
CA LYS A 92 2.27 4.11 27.47
C LYS A 92 2.39 2.74 26.79
N THR A 93 1.47 2.37 25.89
CA THR A 93 1.52 1.13 25.10
C THR A 93 2.95 0.78 24.65
N THR A 94 3.35 -0.47 24.82
CA THR A 94 4.69 -0.95 24.45
C THR A 94 4.63 -2.19 23.57
N TRP A 95 5.65 -2.34 22.74
CA TRP A 95 6.02 -3.60 22.11
C TRP A 95 6.64 -4.52 23.14
N ILE A 96 6.08 -5.72 23.25
CA ILE A 96 6.60 -6.81 24.06
C ILE A 96 7.15 -7.88 23.11
N PRO A 97 8.48 -8.09 23.09
CA PRO A 97 9.10 -9.17 22.32
C PRO A 97 8.68 -10.54 22.88
N PRO A 98 8.77 -11.61 22.08
CA PRO A 98 8.41 -12.95 22.55
C PRO A 98 9.31 -13.36 23.73
N CYS A 99 8.74 -14.04 24.72
CA CYS A 99 9.55 -14.77 25.71
C CYS A 99 9.99 -16.12 25.11
N ALA A 100 11.12 -16.65 25.58
CA ALA A 100 11.67 -17.92 25.10
C ALA A 100 10.69 -19.11 25.22
N GLU A 101 9.73 -19.02 26.14
CA GLU A 101 8.73 -20.08 26.41
C GLU A 101 7.51 -20.01 25.48
N ASN A 102 7.24 -18.86 24.84
CA ASN A 102 6.11 -18.65 23.94
C ASN A 102 6.58 -18.15 22.57
N GLY A 103 7.53 -18.87 21.98
CA GLY A 103 8.04 -18.58 20.65
C GLY A 103 6.94 -18.65 19.59
N VAL A 104 6.95 -17.69 18.67
CA VAL A 104 6.14 -17.79 17.46
C VAL A 104 6.82 -18.78 16.51
N GLU A 105 6.07 -19.75 15.99
CA GLU A 105 6.58 -20.75 15.05
C GLU A 105 6.08 -20.47 13.63
N ALA A 106 6.82 -20.90 12.60
CA ALA A 106 6.38 -20.75 11.21
C ALA A 106 4.99 -21.34 10.93
N ALA A 107 4.60 -22.41 11.62
CA ALA A 107 3.27 -23.03 11.47
C ALA A 107 2.11 -22.11 11.86
N THR A 108 2.35 -21.10 12.71
CA THR A 108 1.35 -20.10 13.10
C THR A 108 1.19 -18.97 12.08
N ILE A 109 2.14 -18.85 11.15
CA ILE A 109 2.23 -17.76 10.16
C ILE A 109 1.92 -18.29 8.76
N LEU A 110 2.43 -19.47 8.41
CA LEU A 110 2.27 -20.08 7.09
C LEU A 110 1.03 -20.98 7.06
N HIS A 111 0.04 -20.59 6.26
CA HIS A 111 -1.19 -21.34 6.07
C HIS A 111 -1.30 -21.85 4.64
N LEU A 112 -1.42 -23.17 4.51
CA LEU A 112 -1.76 -23.80 3.24
C LEU A 112 -3.27 -23.96 3.15
N HIS A 113 -3.89 -23.34 2.14
CA HIS A 113 -5.31 -23.47 1.89
C HIS A 113 -5.60 -24.74 1.07
N PRO A 114 -6.75 -25.40 1.30
CA PRO A 114 -7.15 -26.52 0.47
C PRO A 114 -7.25 -26.06 -0.99
N MET A 115 -6.99 -26.98 -1.91
CA MET A 115 -7.12 -26.71 -3.35
C MET A 115 -8.53 -26.19 -3.63
N GLN A 116 -8.63 -24.92 -4.02
CA GLN A 116 -9.92 -24.29 -4.25
C GLN A 116 -10.31 -24.51 -5.72
N HIS A 117 -11.51 -25.04 -5.94
CA HIS A 117 -12.21 -24.76 -7.19
C HIS A 117 -12.55 -23.28 -7.15
N LEU A 118 -11.84 -22.49 -7.95
CA LEU A 118 -12.05 -21.04 -8.03
C LEU A 118 -13.53 -20.69 -8.22
N PRO A 119 -13.94 -19.46 -7.86
CA PRO A 119 -15.04 -18.84 -8.57
C PRO A 119 -14.73 -18.92 -10.08
N SER A 120 -15.67 -19.46 -10.85
CA SER A 120 -15.57 -19.91 -12.25
C SER A 120 -14.30 -19.47 -13.01
N GLN A 121 -13.58 -20.40 -13.65
CA GLN A 121 -12.41 -20.18 -14.52
C GLN A 121 -12.59 -19.06 -15.59
N GLU A 122 -13.83 -18.62 -15.82
CA GLU A 122 -14.23 -17.46 -16.61
C GLU A 122 -13.79 -16.11 -16.00
N GLN A 123 -13.57 -16.02 -14.69
CA GLN A 123 -13.10 -14.80 -14.03
C GLN A 123 -11.61 -14.58 -14.30
N GLY A 124 -11.27 -13.37 -14.74
CA GLY A 124 -9.89 -13.01 -15.06
C GLY A 124 -8.96 -13.11 -13.84
N ASN A 125 -7.65 -13.25 -14.07
CA ASN A 125 -6.65 -13.30 -13.00
C ASN A 125 -6.75 -12.14 -12.00
N ASP A 126 -7.10 -10.94 -12.49
CA ASP A 126 -7.26 -9.72 -11.68
C ASP A 126 -8.42 -9.83 -10.69
N GLU A 127 -9.57 -10.37 -11.12
CA GLU A 127 -10.74 -10.56 -10.28
C GLU A 127 -10.42 -11.56 -9.16
N ARG A 128 -9.79 -12.68 -9.53
CA ARG A 128 -9.30 -13.71 -8.58
C ARG A 128 -8.34 -13.13 -7.54
N MET A 129 -7.32 -12.40 -7.97
CA MET A 129 -6.36 -11.78 -7.03
C MET A 129 -7.05 -10.72 -6.16
N GLY A 130 -7.99 -9.97 -6.72
CA GLY A 130 -8.79 -8.97 -6.01
C GLY A 130 -9.67 -9.59 -4.93
N GLU A 131 -10.30 -10.72 -5.23
CA GLU A 131 -11.11 -11.48 -4.28
C GLU A 131 -10.29 -12.09 -3.16
N ILE A 132 -9.15 -12.73 -3.47
CA ILE A 132 -8.22 -13.25 -2.45
C ILE A 132 -7.79 -12.10 -1.53
N MET A 133 -7.37 -10.97 -2.11
CA MET A 133 -6.92 -9.80 -1.37
C MET A 133 -8.04 -9.16 -0.52
N HIS A 134 -9.27 -9.11 -1.03
CA HIS A 134 -10.42 -8.59 -0.29
C HIS A 134 -10.81 -9.51 0.87
N THR A 135 -11.07 -10.79 0.56
CA THR A 135 -11.45 -11.81 1.54
C THR A 135 -10.42 -11.90 2.67
N ARG A 136 -9.12 -11.85 2.35
CA ARG A 136 -8.07 -11.98 3.36
C ARG A 136 -7.94 -10.75 4.25
N ARG A 137 -8.06 -9.55 3.69
CA ARG A 137 -8.03 -8.32 4.50
C ARG A 137 -9.27 -8.22 5.38
N GLU A 138 -10.46 -8.47 4.84
CA GLU A 138 -11.71 -8.40 5.62
C GLU A 138 -11.73 -9.43 6.75
N ALA A 139 -11.41 -10.69 6.48
CA ALA A 139 -11.34 -11.72 7.52
C ALA A 139 -10.36 -11.32 8.63
N TRP A 140 -9.15 -10.91 8.24
CA TRP A 140 -8.11 -10.62 9.23
C TRP A 140 -8.30 -9.29 9.97
N MET A 141 -8.98 -8.32 9.36
CA MET A 141 -9.34 -7.05 10.03
C MET A 141 -10.17 -7.29 11.30
N HIS A 142 -10.98 -8.36 11.32
CA HIS A 142 -11.79 -8.73 12.48
C HIS A 142 -11.11 -9.71 13.42
N ASP A 143 -10.22 -10.56 12.90
CA ASP A 143 -9.57 -11.62 13.67
C ASP A 143 -8.24 -11.19 14.32
N VAL A 144 -7.64 -10.08 13.89
CA VAL A 144 -6.33 -9.67 14.38
C VAL A 144 -6.40 -9.13 15.82
N ASP A 145 -5.78 -9.85 16.74
CA ASP A 145 -5.54 -9.37 18.09
C ASP A 145 -4.09 -8.90 18.25
N VAL A 146 -3.93 -7.59 18.35
CA VAL A 146 -2.62 -6.93 18.54
C VAL A 146 -1.91 -7.33 19.82
N GLU A 147 -2.66 -7.81 20.83
CA GLU A 147 -2.12 -8.24 22.12
C GLU A 147 -1.69 -9.72 22.13
N SER A 148 -2.15 -10.51 21.16
CA SER A 148 -1.76 -11.93 21.05
C SER A 148 -0.58 -12.11 20.08
N GLY A 149 -0.58 -11.39 18.95
CA GLY A 149 0.41 -11.62 17.87
C GLY A 149 0.34 -13.05 17.27
N PRO A 150 1.17 -13.37 16.25
CA PRO A 150 1.97 -12.46 15.45
C PRO A 150 1.11 -11.54 14.56
N LEU A 151 1.65 -10.38 14.19
CA LEU A 151 0.92 -9.35 13.41
C LEU A 151 1.19 -9.43 11.90
N TRP A 152 1.37 -10.65 11.40
CA TRP A 152 1.54 -10.98 9.98
C TRP A 152 1.28 -12.46 9.72
N ARG A 153 0.94 -12.78 8.47
CA ARG A 153 0.74 -14.16 7.99
C ARG A 153 1.07 -14.31 6.52
N VAL A 154 1.32 -15.55 6.10
CA VAL A 154 1.56 -15.96 4.72
C VAL A 154 0.57 -17.05 4.35
N ASP A 155 -0.19 -16.86 3.29
CA ASP A 155 -1.17 -17.82 2.81
C ASP A 155 -0.76 -18.36 1.42
N LEU A 156 -0.83 -19.68 1.23
CA LEU A 156 -0.60 -20.36 -0.05
C LEU A 156 -1.91 -20.93 -0.59
N TYR A 157 -2.29 -20.57 -1.82
CA TYR A 157 -3.47 -21.07 -2.52
C TYR A 157 -3.06 -21.88 -3.74
N PRO A 158 -3.05 -23.21 -3.66
CA PRO A 158 -2.73 -24.05 -4.81
C PRO A 158 -3.92 -24.12 -5.78
N PHE A 159 -3.60 -24.04 -7.08
CA PHE A 159 -4.54 -24.14 -8.19
C PHE A 159 -4.03 -25.14 -9.24
N SER A 160 -4.98 -25.81 -9.89
CA SER A 160 -4.72 -26.68 -11.04
C SER A 160 -5.46 -26.13 -12.26
N SER A 161 -4.74 -25.78 -13.32
CA SER A 161 -5.37 -25.32 -14.55
C SER A 161 -6.02 -26.51 -15.27
N SER A 162 -7.34 -26.63 -15.16
CA SER A 162 -8.14 -27.65 -15.87
C SER A 162 -8.27 -27.40 -17.38
N SER A 163 -7.37 -26.61 -17.97
CA SER A 163 -7.49 -26.08 -19.33
C SER A 163 -7.18 -27.09 -20.45
N SER A 164 -6.83 -28.34 -20.13
CA SER A 164 -6.69 -29.42 -21.12
C SER A 164 -7.98 -30.23 -21.31
N SER A 165 -9.15 -29.59 -21.20
CA SER A 165 -10.45 -30.18 -21.51
C SER A 165 -10.65 -30.36 -23.02
N SER A 166 -9.93 -31.32 -23.62
CA SER A 166 -10.39 -31.99 -24.85
C SER A 166 -9.91 -33.43 -25.02
N SER A 167 -9.12 -34.01 -24.11
CA SER A 167 -8.81 -35.44 -24.16
C SER A 167 -9.43 -36.16 -22.96
N SER A 168 -10.47 -36.95 -23.25
CA SER A 168 -11.26 -37.76 -22.33
C SER A 168 -10.48 -38.98 -21.77
N SER A 169 -9.27 -38.76 -21.25
CA SER A 169 -8.47 -39.82 -20.64
C SER A 169 -8.53 -39.73 -19.11
N PRO A 170 -9.27 -40.61 -18.42
CA PRO A 170 -9.51 -40.54 -16.97
C PRO A 170 -8.32 -41.00 -16.10
N ALA A 171 -7.08 -40.91 -16.60
CA ALA A 171 -5.89 -41.47 -15.94
C ALA A 171 -4.91 -40.43 -15.35
N ALA A 172 -5.21 -39.14 -15.39
CA ALA A 172 -4.30 -38.07 -14.94
C ALA A 172 -4.78 -37.36 -13.65
N SER A 173 -5.14 -38.13 -12.61
CA SER A 173 -5.54 -37.58 -11.30
C SER A 173 -4.36 -37.27 -10.35
N ASP A 174 -3.11 -37.42 -10.81
CA ASP A 174 -1.91 -37.30 -9.97
C ASP A 174 -1.04 -36.08 -10.32
N ALA A 175 -1.51 -35.21 -11.22
CA ALA A 175 -0.83 -33.96 -11.51
C ALA A 175 -1.14 -32.95 -10.39
N GLY A 176 -0.15 -32.68 -9.55
CA GLY A 176 -0.22 -31.63 -8.53
C GLY A 176 -0.50 -30.22 -9.12
N PRO A 177 -0.68 -29.20 -8.27
CA PRO A 177 -1.01 -27.85 -8.72
C PRO A 177 0.08 -27.26 -9.62
N ASP A 178 -0.34 -26.56 -10.67
CA ASP A 178 0.53 -25.88 -11.65
C ASP A 178 0.61 -24.37 -11.40
N GLU A 179 -0.20 -23.85 -10.49
CA GLU A 179 -0.15 -22.47 -10.04
C GLU A 179 -0.32 -22.41 -8.52
N VAL A 180 0.38 -21.47 -7.89
CA VAL A 180 0.14 -21.10 -6.49
C VAL A 180 0.04 -19.60 -6.38
N VAL A 181 -1.00 -19.12 -5.72
CA VAL A 181 -1.07 -17.71 -5.30
C VAL A 181 -0.53 -17.61 -3.89
N VAL A 182 0.42 -16.70 -3.68
CA VAL A 182 1.00 -16.40 -2.37
C VAL A 182 0.48 -15.04 -1.91
N SER A 183 -0.05 -14.98 -0.70
CA SER A 183 -0.51 -13.74 -0.07
C SER A 183 0.28 -13.47 1.20
N LEU A 184 0.98 -12.35 1.27
CA LEU A 184 1.54 -11.81 2.52
C LEU A 184 0.60 -10.76 3.06
N THR A 185 0.17 -10.92 4.31
CA THR A 185 -0.70 -9.96 4.99
C THR A 185 0.00 -9.47 6.27
N THR A 186 0.13 -8.15 6.45
CA THR A 186 0.81 -7.54 7.61
C THR A 186 -0.02 -6.44 8.24
N HIS A 187 0.11 -6.25 9.56
CA HIS A 187 -0.48 -5.10 10.24
C HIS A 187 0.45 -3.89 10.13
N HIS A 188 -0.07 -2.74 9.69
CA HIS A 188 0.73 -1.56 9.37
C HIS A 188 1.41 -0.93 10.60
N VAL A 189 0.99 -1.29 11.82
CA VAL A 189 1.69 -0.92 13.06
C VAL A 189 3.13 -1.43 13.09
N MET A 190 3.38 -2.59 12.48
CA MET A 190 4.66 -3.30 12.51
C MET A 190 5.51 -3.02 11.27
N VAL A 191 4.86 -2.81 10.13
CA VAL A 191 5.49 -2.82 8.81
C VAL A 191 4.85 -1.74 7.94
N ASP A 192 5.66 -0.82 7.39
CA ASP A 192 5.19 0.05 6.30
C ASP A 192 5.18 -0.65 4.93
N GLY A 193 4.60 -0.02 3.91
CA GLY A 193 4.48 -0.62 2.58
C GLY A 193 5.83 -1.06 1.97
N LYS A 194 6.91 -0.29 2.16
CA LYS A 194 8.25 -0.68 1.67
C LYS A 194 8.78 -1.89 2.44
N GLY A 195 8.58 -1.93 3.75
CA GLY A 195 8.90 -3.08 4.59
C GLY A 195 8.15 -4.34 4.16
N ALA A 196 6.86 -4.21 3.80
CA ALA A 196 6.05 -5.34 3.35
C ALA A 196 6.57 -5.93 2.02
N VAL A 197 6.96 -5.08 1.06
CA VAL A 197 7.56 -5.56 -0.21
C VAL A 197 8.91 -6.20 0.03
N ASN A 198 9.73 -5.64 0.92
CA ASN A 198 11.01 -6.26 1.27
C ASN A 198 10.78 -7.63 1.92
N LEU A 199 9.84 -7.73 2.86
CA LEU A 199 9.46 -8.99 3.51
C LEU A 199 8.97 -10.04 2.49
N PHE A 200 8.07 -9.64 1.58
CA PHE A 200 7.58 -10.51 0.49
C PHE A 200 8.72 -11.01 -0.39
N SER A 201 9.62 -10.12 -0.80
CA SER A 201 10.78 -10.44 -1.64
C SER A 201 11.72 -11.40 -0.93
N THR A 202 11.98 -11.19 0.36
CA THR A 202 12.85 -12.04 1.17
C THR A 202 12.26 -13.44 1.37
N LEU A 203 10.96 -13.55 1.65
CA LEU A 203 10.27 -14.84 1.76
C LEU A 203 10.35 -15.64 0.47
N LEU A 204 10.29 -14.96 -0.68
CA LEU A 204 10.17 -15.56 -1.99
C LEU A 204 11.40 -15.42 -2.88
N ALA A 205 12.59 -15.07 -2.38
CA ALA A 205 13.81 -14.95 -3.19
C ALA A 205 14.27 -16.27 -3.83
N ALA A 206 14.80 -16.29 -5.05
CA ALA A 206 15.23 -17.51 -5.77
C ALA A 206 16.41 -18.23 -5.09
N SER A 207 17.40 -17.48 -4.63
CA SER A 207 18.52 -17.97 -3.83
C SER A 207 18.27 -17.70 -2.34
N PRO A 208 19.01 -18.34 -1.40
CA PRO A 208 19.25 -17.70 -0.10
C PRO A 208 19.65 -16.24 -0.39
N SER A 209 18.87 -15.34 0.19
CA SER A 209 18.49 -14.08 -0.44
C SER A 209 19.68 -13.18 -0.87
N PRO A 210 19.53 -12.35 -1.93
CA PRO A 210 20.51 -11.30 -2.27
C PRO A 210 20.66 -10.23 -1.17
N PHE A 211 19.70 -10.16 -0.25
CA PHE A 211 19.96 -9.67 1.10
C PHE A 211 20.52 -10.83 1.92
N ASP A 212 21.84 -10.88 2.08
CA ASP A 212 22.43 -11.61 3.21
C ASP A 212 21.81 -10.96 4.46
N LEU A 213 20.68 -11.49 4.96
CA LEU A 213 20.02 -10.95 6.14
C LEU A 213 20.99 -10.91 7.33
N GLU A 214 21.97 -11.83 7.35
CA GLU A 214 23.10 -11.79 8.27
C GLU A 214 24.09 -10.65 8.00
N CYS A 215 24.43 -10.33 6.75
CA CYS A 215 25.29 -9.19 6.42
C CYS A 215 24.56 -7.85 6.60
N GLU A 216 23.25 -7.76 6.30
CA GLU A 216 22.46 -6.58 6.65
C GLU A 216 22.27 -6.46 8.16
N ALA A 217 21.96 -7.54 8.88
CA ALA A 217 21.88 -7.52 10.34
C ALA A 217 23.25 -7.18 10.98
N ARG A 218 24.36 -7.71 10.44
CA ARG A 218 25.73 -7.32 10.84
C ARG A 218 26.00 -5.86 10.51
N ARG A 219 25.68 -5.41 9.30
CA ARG A 219 25.86 -4.01 8.86
C ARG A 219 25.00 -3.06 9.69
N TRP A 220 23.78 -3.46 10.06
CA TRP A 220 22.92 -2.71 11.00
C TRP A 220 23.53 -2.68 12.39
N GLY A 221 24.01 -3.82 12.89
CA GLY A 221 24.65 -3.91 14.20
C GLY A 221 25.96 -3.11 14.27
N GLU A 222 26.73 -3.04 13.19
CA GLU A 222 27.99 -2.29 13.08
C GLU A 222 27.75 -0.79 12.86
N GLU A 223 26.83 -0.41 11.98
CA GLU A 223 26.53 0.99 11.68
C GLU A 223 25.79 1.67 12.85
N THR A 224 24.88 0.97 13.51
CA THR A 224 24.24 1.45 14.75
C THR A 224 25.28 1.69 15.83
N ARG A 225 26.27 0.79 15.98
CA ARG A 225 27.42 0.98 16.89
C ARG A 225 28.26 2.20 16.52
N ARG A 226 28.44 2.46 15.22
CA ARG A 226 29.22 3.61 14.72
C ARG A 226 28.52 4.94 14.99
N ILE A 227 27.22 5.04 14.69
CA ILE A 227 26.47 6.30 14.76
C ILE A 227 26.10 6.67 16.19
N THR A 228 25.69 5.71 17.00
CA THR A 228 25.23 6.00 18.37
C THR A 228 26.38 6.27 19.35
N GLY A 229 27.63 5.99 18.95
CA GLY A 229 28.81 6.15 19.81
C GLY A 229 28.78 5.29 21.09
N ARG A 230 27.77 4.43 21.25
CA ARG A 230 27.61 3.53 22.39
C ARG A 230 28.55 2.34 22.21
N ARG A 231 29.73 2.45 22.81
CA ARG A 231 30.63 1.31 23.05
C ARG A 231 30.03 0.29 24.02
N ASP A 232 29.07 0.69 24.84
CA ASP A 232 28.34 -0.17 25.79
C ASP A 232 27.05 -0.75 25.18
N ALA A 233 26.92 -0.75 23.85
CA ALA A 233 26.12 -1.79 23.21
C ALA A 233 26.90 -3.08 23.41
N ASP A 234 26.77 -3.65 24.60
CA ASP A 234 27.25 -4.95 25.00
C ASP A 234 26.95 -5.99 23.89
N GLU A 235 27.57 -7.16 23.97
CA GLU A 235 27.42 -8.30 23.05
C GLU A 235 25.94 -8.71 22.75
N ASP A 236 24.96 -8.10 23.43
CA ASP A 236 23.50 -8.15 23.28
C ASP A 236 22.88 -7.32 22.13
N GLY A 237 23.67 -6.62 21.30
CA GLY A 237 23.14 -5.81 20.19
C GLY A 237 22.29 -6.59 19.14
N ALA A 238 22.39 -7.91 19.13
CA ALA A 238 21.55 -8.79 18.33
C ALA A 238 20.21 -9.06 19.06
N GLY A 239 19.28 -8.11 18.97
CA GLY A 239 17.93 -8.30 19.53
C GLY A 239 17.11 -7.04 19.83
N ALA A 240 17.65 -5.85 19.66
CA ALA A 240 16.87 -4.65 19.91
C ALA A 240 15.74 -4.48 18.87
N LEU A 241 14.56 -4.06 19.33
CA LEU A 241 13.48 -3.63 18.44
C LEU A 241 13.93 -2.39 17.64
N PRO A 242 13.50 -2.24 16.38
CA PRO A 242 13.89 -1.10 15.55
C PRO A 242 13.38 0.23 16.17
N PRO A 243 14.08 1.36 15.95
CA PRO A 243 13.71 2.65 16.54
C PRO A 243 12.35 3.13 16.02
N THR A 244 11.67 3.98 16.79
CA THR A 244 10.45 4.64 16.33
C THR A 244 10.78 5.71 15.30
N SER A 245 9.84 5.98 14.39
CA SER A 245 10.00 7.06 13.41
C SER A 245 10.13 8.43 14.07
N ASP A 246 9.34 8.73 15.09
CA ASP A 246 9.39 10.00 15.83
C ASP A 246 10.59 10.15 16.77
N GLY A 247 11.28 9.06 17.08
CA GLY A 247 12.52 9.08 17.86
C GLY A 247 13.77 9.35 17.02
N ASP A 248 13.71 9.12 15.70
CA ASP A 248 14.88 9.18 14.81
C ASP A 248 14.72 10.16 13.63
N LEU A 249 13.50 10.34 13.12
CA LEU A 249 13.19 11.32 12.08
C LEU A 249 12.80 12.64 12.74
N ASP A 250 13.21 13.77 12.15
CA ASP A 250 12.74 15.09 12.61
C ASP A 250 11.28 15.28 12.19
N MET A 251 10.38 14.80 13.04
CA MET A 251 8.93 14.93 12.84
C MET A 251 8.37 16.15 13.57
N LYS A 252 9.18 17.01 14.20
CA LYS A 252 8.66 18.12 14.99
C LYS A 252 7.96 19.15 14.08
N PRO A 253 6.65 19.41 14.25
CA PRO A 253 5.96 20.34 13.37
C PRO A 253 6.53 21.76 13.47
N SER A 254 6.88 22.35 12.32
CA SER A 254 7.19 23.77 12.25
C SER A 254 5.91 24.62 12.40
N TRP A 255 6.06 25.90 12.73
CA TRP A 255 4.91 26.82 12.78
C TRP A 255 4.17 26.95 11.45
N ARG A 256 4.83 26.73 10.30
CA ARG A 256 4.17 26.72 8.99
C ARG A 256 3.18 25.56 8.86
N ILE A 257 3.47 24.41 9.47
CA ILE A 257 2.61 23.23 9.47
C ILE A 257 1.54 23.33 10.56
N LEU A 258 1.92 23.81 11.75
CA LEU A 258 1.03 23.88 12.90
C LEU A 258 -0.04 24.99 12.78
N LEU A 259 0.32 26.16 12.26
CA LEU A 259 -0.58 27.32 12.23
C LEU A 259 -1.88 27.08 11.43
N PRO A 260 -1.87 26.52 10.21
CA PRO A 260 -3.09 26.21 9.48
C PRO A 260 -4.02 25.28 10.26
N VAL A 261 -3.46 24.29 10.96
CA VAL A 261 -4.23 23.34 11.79
C VAL A 261 -4.86 24.06 12.98
N LEU A 262 -4.13 24.94 13.67
CA LEU A 262 -4.67 25.74 14.77
C LEU A 262 -5.79 26.68 14.31
N VAL A 263 -5.63 27.31 13.14
CA VAL A 263 -6.69 28.15 12.55
C VAL A 263 -7.92 27.30 12.24
N GLU A 264 -7.75 26.13 11.63
CA GLU A 264 -8.86 25.25 11.28
C GLU A 264 -9.54 24.62 12.51
N THR A 265 -8.81 24.34 13.58
CA THR A 265 -9.36 23.67 14.77
C THR A 265 -9.91 24.63 15.81
N LEU A 266 -9.23 25.76 16.05
CA LEU A 266 -9.57 26.70 17.10
C LEU A 266 -10.37 27.90 16.59
N LEU A 267 -10.04 28.43 15.40
CA LEU A 267 -10.71 29.64 14.89
C LEU A 267 -11.95 29.32 14.07
N LYS A 268 -11.94 28.27 13.23
CA LYS A 268 -13.10 27.88 12.40
C LYS A 268 -14.41 27.76 13.20
N PRO A 269 -14.46 27.14 14.40
CA PRO A 269 -15.71 27.05 15.15
C PRO A 269 -16.21 28.42 15.67
N LEU A 270 -15.33 29.41 15.76
CA LEU A 270 -15.62 30.75 16.26
C LEU A 270 -15.94 31.75 15.13
N LEU A 271 -15.60 31.43 13.88
CA LEU A 271 -15.79 32.32 12.74
C LEU A 271 -17.20 32.14 12.12
N PRO A 272 -17.88 33.23 11.71
CA PRO A 272 -19.11 33.13 10.93
C PRO A 272 -18.89 32.33 9.64
N GLN A 273 -19.86 31.49 9.27
CA GLN A 273 -19.75 30.58 8.13
C GLN A 273 -19.31 31.27 6.82
N ARG A 274 -19.79 32.49 6.56
CA ARG A 274 -19.42 33.27 5.37
C ARG A 274 -17.93 33.64 5.34
N VAL A 275 -17.36 34.01 6.48
CA VAL A 275 -15.93 34.37 6.60
C VAL A 275 -15.09 33.12 6.40
N TRP A 276 -15.50 32.00 7.00
CA TRP A 276 -14.82 30.74 6.82
C TRP A 276 -14.87 30.25 5.37
N GLN A 277 -16.04 30.31 4.71
CA GLN A 277 -16.17 29.91 3.31
C GLN A 277 -15.29 30.75 2.38
N TRP A 278 -15.16 32.04 2.64
CA TRP A 278 -14.24 32.91 1.91
C TRP A 278 -12.76 32.52 2.14
N TYR A 279 -12.39 32.18 3.38
CA TYR A 279 -11.02 31.79 3.72
C TYR A 279 -10.64 30.38 3.23
N ALA A 280 -11.51 29.40 3.42
CA ALA A 280 -11.24 27.99 3.13
C ALA A 280 -11.21 27.67 1.63
N GLY A 281 -11.83 28.54 0.82
CA GLY A 281 -12.00 28.33 -0.62
C GLY A 281 -13.01 27.22 -0.92
N ALA A 282 -12.99 26.74 -2.17
CA ALA A 282 -13.83 25.60 -2.57
C ALA A 282 -13.47 24.35 -1.76
N GLU A 283 -14.46 23.56 -1.38
CA GLU A 283 -14.26 22.28 -0.71
C GLU A 283 -13.66 21.24 -1.66
N SER A 284 -12.81 20.37 -1.14
CA SER A 284 -12.27 19.25 -1.90
C SER A 284 -13.31 18.15 -2.06
N TRP A 285 -13.32 17.52 -3.24
CA TRP A 285 -14.11 16.31 -3.47
C TRP A 285 -13.68 15.19 -2.48
N PRO A 286 -14.59 14.35 -1.93
CA PRO A 286 -16.00 14.20 -2.26
C PRO A 286 -16.96 15.18 -1.54
N GLY A 287 -16.44 16.14 -0.75
CA GLY A 287 -17.25 17.12 -0.01
C GLY A 287 -17.97 16.54 1.21
N HIS A 288 -19.01 17.26 1.67
CA HIS A 288 -19.82 16.92 2.85
C HIS A 288 -20.90 15.84 2.58
N LEU A 289 -21.23 15.07 3.62
CA LEU A 289 -22.49 14.31 3.68
C LEU A 289 -23.70 15.26 3.52
N PRO A 290 -24.73 14.87 2.74
CA PRO A 290 -25.95 15.66 2.64
C PRO A 290 -26.66 15.72 4.00
N SER A 291 -27.03 16.92 4.44
CA SER A 291 -27.70 17.17 5.72
C SER A 291 -29.17 16.71 5.71
N SER A 292 -29.77 16.54 4.53
CA SER A 292 -31.11 15.99 4.34
C SER A 292 -31.23 15.22 3.02
N PRO A 293 -32.18 14.26 2.90
CA PRO A 293 -32.46 13.56 1.64
C PRO A 293 -32.87 14.51 0.49
N GLU A 294 -33.57 15.60 0.83
CA GLU A 294 -33.98 16.63 -0.13
C GLU A 294 -32.79 17.44 -0.66
N SER A 295 -31.81 17.76 0.22
CA SER A 295 -30.58 18.46 -0.18
C SER A 295 -29.58 17.58 -0.93
N ALA A 296 -29.78 16.25 -0.93
CA ALA A 296 -29.04 15.32 -1.78
C ALA A 296 -29.43 15.46 -3.28
N HIS A 297 -30.69 15.84 -3.58
CA HIS A 297 -31.16 16.01 -4.95
C HIS A 297 -30.76 17.38 -5.55
N GLN A 298 -30.73 18.44 -4.75
CA GLN A 298 -30.45 19.81 -5.24
C GLN A 298 -28.95 20.13 -5.44
N ASN A 299 -28.03 19.33 -4.87
CA ASN A 299 -26.57 19.56 -4.94
C ASN A 299 -25.80 18.32 -5.44
N ALA A 300 -26.46 17.45 -6.22
CA ALA A 300 -25.88 16.21 -6.75
C ALA A 300 -24.65 16.45 -7.66
N THR A 301 -24.51 17.65 -8.23
CA THR A 301 -23.48 17.93 -9.25
C THR A 301 -22.04 18.00 -8.74
N THR A 302 -21.82 18.14 -7.42
CA THR A 302 -20.46 18.32 -6.85
C THR A 302 -20.16 17.46 -5.62
N ARG A 303 -21.13 16.68 -5.11
CA ARG A 303 -20.98 15.88 -3.89
C ARG A 303 -20.79 14.41 -4.22
N GLY A 304 -19.65 13.85 -3.83
CA GLY A 304 -19.32 12.44 -4.08
C GLY A 304 -19.82 11.47 -3.00
N LEU A 305 -20.18 11.96 -1.81
CA LEU A 305 -20.46 11.12 -0.64
C LEU A 305 -21.97 10.88 -0.44
N ARG A 306 -22.40 9.61 -0.53
CA ARG A 306 -23.79 9.14 -0.39
C ARG A 306 -24.13 8.61 1.00
N LYS A 307 -23.21 7.87 1.63
CA LYS A 307 -23.39 7.23 2.92
C LYS A 307 -22.16 7.46 3.81
N PRO A 308 -22.32 7.44 5.15
CA PRO A 308 -21.18 7.44 6.06
C PRO A 308 -20.23 6.27 5.72
N PRO A 309 -18.93 6.52 5.44
CA PRO A 309 -17.99 5.48 5.02
C PRO A 309 -17.81 4.34 6.02
N HIS A 310 -17.98 4.61 7.32
CA HIS A 310 -17.84 3.61 8.38
C HIS A 310 -18.98 2.59 8.42
N LEU A 311 -20.11 2.87 7.76
CA LEU A 311 -21.21 1.91 7.60
C LEU A 311 -21.09 1.10 6.31
N CYS A 312 -20.02 1.32 5.55
CA CYS A 312 -19.84 0.76 4.22
C CYS A 312 -18.70 -0.28 4.25
N PRO A 313 -18.88 -1.45 3.63
CA PRO A 313 -17.82 -2.45 3.53
C PRO A 313 -16.67 -1.91 2.66
N ALA A 314 -15.44 -2.38 2.88
CA ALA A 314 -14.37 -2.07 1.95
C ALA A 314 -14.60 -2.80 0.62
N HIS A 315 -14.02 -2.26 -0.44
CA HIS A 315 -13.99 -2.90 -1.74
C HIS A 315 -12.67 -2.56 -2.41
N THR A 316 -12.13 -3.51 -3.18
CA THR A 316 -10.92 -3.32 -3.97
C THR A 316 -11.09 -3.97 -5.31
N SER A 317 -10.86 -3.20 -6.36
CA SER A 317 -10.70 -3.68 -7.72
C SER A 317 -9.22 -3.65 -8.10
N ILE A 318 -8.84 -4.47 -9.09
CA ILE A 318 -7.47 -4.53 -9.59
C ILE A 318 -7.48 -4.12 -11.05
N LEU A 319 -6.58 -3.20 -11.39
CA LEU A 319 -6.30 -2.78 -12.74
C LEU A 319 -4.89 -3.24 -13.13
N SER A 320 -4.77 -4.44 -13.72
CA SER A 320 -3.50 -4.86 -14.32
C SER A 320 -3.36 -4.27 -15.71
N LEU A 321 -2.32 -3.47 -15.90
CA LEU A 321 -1.98 -2.84 -17.16
C LEU A 321 -0.82 -3.60 -17.79
N SER A 322 -1.16 -4.62 -18.57
CA SER A 322 -0.19 -5.44 -19.32
C SER A 322 -0.16 -5.00 -20.78
N THR A 323 0.64 -3.98 -21.08
CA THR A 323 1.00 -3.61 -22.46
C THR A 323 2.50 -3.75 -22.62
N PRO A 324 3.01 -4.29 -23.75
CA PRO A 324 4.44 -4.42 -23.97
C PRO A 324 5.15 -3.07 -23.75
N ARG A 325 6.21 -3.10 -22.94
CA ARG A 325 7.03 -1.92 -22.61
C ARG A 325 6.24 -0.76 -21.97
N LEU A 326 5.07 -0.99 -21.35
CA LEU A 326 4.19 0.05 -20.79
C LEU A 326 4.96 1.12 -19.98
N LEU A 327 5.65 0.70 -18.92
CA LEU A 327 6.35 1.64 -18.05
C LEU A 327 7.54 2.31 -18.73
N SER A 328 8.23 1.63 -19.65
CA SER A 328 9.31 2.22 -20.44
C SER A 328 8.77 3.32 -21.36
N ARG A 329 7.61 3.11 -21.99
CA ARG A 329 6.93 4.11 -22.81
C ARG A 329 6.43 5.29 -21.97
N LEU A 330 5.83 5.03 -20.82
CA LEU A 330 5.43 6.08 -19.87
C LEU A 330 6.62 6.91 -19.42
N LYS A 331 7.74 6.28 -19.04
CA LYS A 331 8.98 6.98 -18.67
C LYS A 331 9.51 7.83 -19.82
N ARG A 332 9.63 7.27 -21.02
CA ARG A 332 10.10 7.97 -22.22
C ARG A 332 9.24 9.22 -22.49
N ARG A 333 7.92 9.06 -22.49
CA ARG A 333 6.98 10.17 -22.72
C ARG A 333 7.01 11.20 -21.60
N GLY A 334 7.03 10.75 -20.35
CA GLY A 334 7.19 11.65 -19.19
C GLY A 334 8.45 12.50 -19.31
N SER A 335 9.58 11.89 -19.65
CA SER A 335 10.85 12.61 -19.83
C SER A 335 10.78 13.67 -20.93
N LYS A 336 10.12 13.40 -22.08
CA LYS A 336 9.90 14.40 -23.15
C LYS A 336 9.17 15.65 -22.62
N HIS A 337 8.29 15.50 -21.64
CA HIS A 337 7.54 16.59 -21.02
C HIS A 337 8.09 17.05 -19.66
N GLY A 338 9.33 16.68 -19.30
CA GLY A 338 9.97 17.09 -18.05
C GLY A 338 9.44 16.42 -16.78
N VAL A 339 8.77 15.28 -16.90
CA VAL A 339 8.26 14.48 -15.78
C VAL A 339 9.22 13.33 -15.50
N ALA A 340 9.99 13.42 -14.41
CA ALA A 340 11.07 12.49 -14.11
C ALA A 340 10.60 11.09 -13.66
N THR A 341 9.36 10.94 -13.19
CA THR A 341 8.87 9.69 -12.59
C THR A 341 7.49 9.30 -13.10
N VAL A 342 7.25 7.98 -13.17
CA VAL A 342 5.91 7.44 -13.51
C VAL A 342 4.87 7.85 -12.46
N GLN A 343 5.29 8.04 -11.20
CA GLN A 343 4.42 8.49 -10.11
C GLN A 343 3.69 9.79 -10.48
N GLY A 344 4.39 10.77 -11.06
CA GLY A 344 3.75 12.03 -11.47
C GLY A 344 2.74 11.88 -12.60
N LEU A 345 2.97 10.93 -13.51
CA LEU A 345 2.02 10.62 -14.60
C LEU A 345 0.77 9.91 -14.08
N VAL A 346 0.95 8.91 -13.22
CA VAL A 346 -0.18 8.16 -12.62
C VAL A 346 -1.01 9.07 -11.71
N HIS A 347 -0.35 9.93 -10.94
CA HIS A 347 -1.03 10.94 -10.12
C HIS A 347 -1.88 11.89 -10.96
N ALA A 348 -1.27 12.51 -11.99
CA ALA A 348 -1.98 13.42 -12.87
C ALA A 348 -3.15 12.70 -13.59
N ALA A 349 -2.93 11.47 -14.05
CA ALA A 349 -3.97 10.65 -14.69
C ALA A 349 -5.13 10.36 -13.72
N ALA A 350 -4.84 10.06 -12.45
CA ALA A 350 -5.86 9.88 -11.42
C ALA A 350 -6.64 11.17 -11.14
N SER A 351 -5.96 12.31 -11.00
CA SER A 351 -6.62 13.62 -10.83
C SER A 351 -7.57 13.95 -11.97
N VAL A 352 -7.14 13.75 -13.22
CA VAL A 352 -7.97 13.94 -14.42
C VAL A 352 -9.15 12.98 -14.45
N SER A 353 -8.91 11.71 -14.17
CA SER A 353 -9.95 10.67 -14.17
C SER A 353 -11.01 10.95 -13.11
N LEU A 354 -10.61 11.46 -11.95
CA LEU A 354 -11.53 11.84 -10.88
C LEU A 354 -12.35 13.07 -11.26
N TRP A 355 -11.72 14.10 -11.84
CA TRP A 355 -12.43 15.27 -12.38
C TRP A 355 -13.53 14.82 -13.34
N TYR A 356 -13.17 14.02 -14.35
CA TYR A 356 -14.12 13.54 -15.35
C TYR A 356 -15.26 12.74 -14.71
N ALA A 357 -14.92 11.74 -13.89
CA ALA A 357 -15.90 10.87 -13.26
C ALA A 357 -16.91 11.61 -12.37
N ALA A 358 -16.45 12.69 -11.70
CA ALA A 358 -17.28 13.53 -10.84
C ALA A 358 -18.22 14.43 -11.65
N ILE A 359 -17.79 14.97 -12.80
CA ILE A 359 -18.62 15.91 -13.58
C ILE A 359 -19.60 15.22 -14.54
N THR A 360 -19.28 14.02 -15.05
CA THR A 360 -20.13 13.33 -16.04
C THR A 360 -21.21 12.45 -15.43
N GLY A 361 -21.27 12.33 -14.11
CA GLY A 361 -22.18 11.40 -13.42
C GLY A 361 -23.63 11.87 -13.26
N ASN A 362 -23.94 13.09 -13.68
CA ASN A 362 -25.25 13.69 -13.51
C ASN A 362 -25.92 13.80 -14.88
N ASP A 363 -26.56 12.72 -15.30
CA ASP A 363 -27.53 12.73 -16.39
C ASP A 363 -28.79 13.44 -15.89
N GLU A 364 -29.16 14.56 -16.54
CA GLU A 364 -30.53 15.08 -16.79
C GLU A 364 -30.62 16.60 -16.94
N ASN A 365 -29.60 17.40 -16.57
CA ASN A 365 -29.64 18.85 -16.80
C ASN A 365 -28.69 19.28 -17.93
N GLU A 366 -29.28 19.66 -19.06
CA GLU A 366 -28.64 20.21 -20.26
C GLU A 366 -27.97 21.58 -20.05
N ASP A 367 -28.12 22.20 -18.87
CA ASP A 367 -27.48 23.49 -18.52
C ASP A 367 -25.99 23.31 -18.14
N ARG A 368 -25.20 22.71 -19.03
CA ARG A 368 -23.76 22.44 -18.90
C ARG A 368 -22.85 23.64 -19.24
N GLU A 369 -23.41 24.83 -19.46
CA GLU A 369 -22.65 26.03 -19.84
C GLU A 369 -21.76 26.64 -18.73
N GLY A 370 -21.79 26.08 -17.52
CA GLY A 370 -20.83 26.42 -16.46
C GLY A 370 -19.96 25.23 -16.09
N GLN A 371 -18.90 24.97 -16.86
CA GLN A 371 -17.84 23.99 -16.55
C GLN A 371 -17.25 24.27 -15.15
N ARG A 372 -17.80 23.63 -14.10
CA ARG A 372 -17.30 23.82 -12.73
C ARG A 372 -16.05 22.98 -12.55
N GLY A 373 -14.93 23.65 -12.32
CA GLY A 373 -13.74 22.99 -11.82
C GLY A 373 -14.01 22.34 -10.46
N ILE A 374 -13.30 21.25 -10.15
CA ILE A 374 -13.34 20.62 -8.83
C ILE A 374 -12.01 20.82 -8.11
N ARG A 375 -12.05 20.97 -6.79
CA ARG A 375 -10.83 20.91 -5.97
C ARG A 375 -10.56 19.44 -5.62
N VAL A 376 -9.36 19.00 -5.95
CA VAL A 376 -8.86 17.65 -5.64
C VAL A 376 -7.72 17.78 -4.66
N THR A 377 -7.83 17.07 -3.55
CA THR A 377 -6.73 16.85 -2.61
C THR A 377 -6.27 15.42 -2.71
N SER A 378 -4.97 15.22 -2.67
CA SER A 378 -4.40 13.88 -2.68
C SER A 378 -3.27 13.77 -1.68
N GLU A 379 -2.96 12.55 -1.30
CA GLU A 379 -1.85 12.25 -0.41
C GLU A 379 -0.99 11.14 -1.01
N THR A 380 0.30 11.15 -0.68
CA THR A 380 1.27 10.21 -1.23
C THR A 380 2.24 9.80 -0.14
N PRO A 381 2.13 8.57 0.36
CA PRO A 381 3.10 8.06 1.31
C PRO A 381 4.44 7.84 0.59
N PHE A 382 5.54 8.09 1.31
CA PHE A 382 6.88 7.73 0.88
C PHE A 382 7.64 7.08 2.04
N SER A 383 8.63 6.26 1.71
CA SER A 383 9.50 5.66 2.73
C SER A 383 10.59 6.64 3.13
N ALA A 384 10.65 6.96 4.41
CA ALA A 384 11.72 7.72 5.06
C ALA A 384 12.75 6.79 5.74
N ARG A 385 12.79 5.50 5.35
CA ARG A 385 13.76 4.54 5.85
C ARG A 385 15.18 4.98 5.50
N VAL A 386 16.03 5.03 6.51
CA VAL A 386 17.47 5.29 6.38
C VAL A 386 18.21 4.13 7.05
N PRO A 387 18.68 3.12 6.29
CA PRO A 387 19.34 1.94 6.87
C PRO A 387 20.52 2.29 7.79
N ALA A 388 21.24 3.37 7.50
CA ALA A 388 22.33 3.85 8.34
C ALA A 388 21.88 4.16 9.78
N ARG A 389 20.63 4.57 9.99
CA ARG A 389 20.06 4.90 11.31
C ARG A 389 19.47 3.70 12.05
N GLY A 390 19.76 2.48 11.60
CA GLY A 390 19.22 1.26 12.21
C GLY A 390 17.74 1.01 11.91
N HIS A 391 17.18 1.66 10.89
CA HIS A 391 15.83 1.35 10.41
C HIS A 391 15.83 -0.05 9.79
N GLY A 392 14.90 -0.91 10.20
CA GLY A 392 14.79 -2.26 9.64
C GLY A 392 14.51 -2.22 8.13
N ALA A 393 14.95 -3.23 7.38
CA ALA A 393 14.56 -3.37 5.97
C ALA A 393 13.10 -3.82 5.84
N CYS A 394 12.67 -4.78 6.67
CA CYS A 394 11.34 -5.39 6.57
C CYS A 394 10.35 -4.87 7.63
N THR A 395 10.84 -4.42 8.78
CA THR A 395 10.03 -4.09 9.96
C THR A 395 10.25 -2.67 10.45
N GLY A 396 9.34 -2.18 11.28
CA GLY A 396 9.22 -0.76 11.66
C GLY A 396 8.36 0.01 10.67
N ASN A 397 7.97 1.23 11.04
CA ASN A 397 7.10 2.07 10.24
C ASN A 397 7.68 3.49 10.12
N TYR A 398 8.27 3.77 8.95
CA TYR A 398 8.99 5.01 8.64
C TYR A 398 8.39 5.66 7.39
N VAL A 399 7.10 5.99 7.47
CA VAL A 399 6.36 6.65 6.39
C VAL A 399 6.35 8.15 6.63
N GLY A 400 6.53 8.94 5.57
CA GLY A 400 6.05 10.31 5.47
C GLY A 400 4.83 10.36 4.56
N ASP A 401 3.92 11.33 4.75
CA ASP A 401 2.70 11.44 3.95
C ASP A 401 2.61 12.83 3.31
N LEU A 402 2.74 12.89 1.99
CA LEU A 402 2.85 14.14 1.26
C LEU A 402 1.48 14.61 0.73
N PRO A 403 0.92 15.72 1.26
CA PRO A 403 -0.32 16.28 0.73
C PRO A 403 -0.06 17.07 -0.56
N TYR A 404 -1.03 17.01 -1.47
CA TYR A 404 -1.10 17.83 -2.68
C TYR A 404 -2.53 18.33 -2.88
N THR A 405 -2.68 19.53 -3.42
CA THR A 405 -3.98 20.14 -3.71
C THR A 405 -3.93 20.81 -5.08
N ALA A 406 -4.93 20.56 -5.91
CA ALA A 406 -5.13 21.23 -7.18
C ALA A 406 -6.60 21.57 -7.38
N THR A 407 -6.88 22.61 -8.16
CA THR A 407 -8.20 22.84 -8.75
C THR A 407 -8.10 22.44 -10.21
N LEU A 408 -9.00 21.57 -10.65
CA LEU A 408 -9.03 21.03 -12.00
C LEU A 408 -10.25 21.54 -12.72
N ASP A 409 -10.04 22.10 -13.89
CA ASP A 409 -11.05 22.52 -14.85
C ASP A 409 -10.70 21.93 -16.24
N PRO A 410 -11.62 21.99 -17.23
CA PRO A 410 -11.36 21.44 -18.55
C PRO A 410 -10.10 21.99 -19.24
N ALA A 411 -9.75 23.25 -18.97
CA ALA A 411 -8.61 23.95 -19.56
C ALA A 411 -7.28 23.68 -18.82
N THR A 412 -7.32 22.97 -17.70
CA THR A 412 -6.14 22.66 -16.91
C THR A 412 -5.14 21.86 -17.75
N SER A 413 -3.87 22.23 -17.70
CA SER A 413 -2.81 21.49 -18.38
C SER A 413 -2.47 20.18 -17.65
N PHE A 414 -2.49 19.07 -18.39
CA PHE A 414 -2.07 17.78 -17.85
C PHE A 414 -0.57 17.76 -17.51
N TRP A 415 0.28 18.19 -18.44
CA TRP A 415 1.73 18.08 -18.27
C TRP A 415 2.28 19.02 -17.20
N ASN A 416 1.71 20.22 -17.08
CA ASN A 416 2.07 21.15 -16.00
C ASN A 416 1.70 20.55 -14.64
N MET A 417 0.51 19.94 -14.51
CA MET A 417 0.12 19.24 -13.29
C MET A 417 1.10 18.10 -12.95
N ALA A 418 1.40 17.23 -13.92
CA ALA A 418 2.33 16.12 -13.75
C ALA A 418 3.74 16.58 -13.34
N ARG A 419 4.27 17.64 -13.98
CA ARG A 419 5.57 18.25 -13.64
C ARG A 419 5.56 18.83 -12.23
N ARG A 420 4.58 19.67 -11.90
CA ARG A 420 4.47 20.31 -10.58
C ARG A 420 4.43 19.27 -9.46
N TYR A 421 3.68 18.19 -9.67
CA TYR A 421 3.61 17.11 -8.70
C TYR A 421 4.92 16.30 -8.65
N ALA A 422 5.56 16.00 -9.79
CA ALA A 422 6.87 15.32 -9.81
C ALA A 422 7.97 16.13 -9.10
N ASP A 423 7.97 17.45 -9.27
CA ASP A 423 8.85 18.38 -8.56
C ASP A 423 8.57 18.37 -7.07
N LEU A 424 7.29 18.32 -6.67
CA LEU A 424 6.88 18.29 -5.27
C LEU A 424 7.43 17.06 -4.54
N ILE A 425 7.23 15.86 -5.11
CA ILE A 425 7.66 14.58 -4.48
C ILE A 425 9.18 14.40 -4.45
N SER A 426 9.93 15.22 -5.20
CA SER A 426 11.38 15.13 -5.31
C SER A 426 12.11 16.19 -4.47
N LYS A 427 11.40 17.18 -3.93
CA LYS A 427 11.98 18.27 -3.13
C LYS A 427 12.21 17.84 -1.69
N PRO A 428 13.46 17.86 -1.17
CA PRO A 428 13.75 17.46 0.21
C PRO A 428 12.99 18.27 1.26
N SER A 429 12.82 19.58 1.04
CA SER A 429 12.04 20.43 1.95
C SER A 429 10.59 19.98 2.08
N THR A 430 10.00 19.53 0.97
CA THR A 430 8.61 19.08 0.91
C THR A 430 8.43 17.70 1.53
N LEU A 431 9.42 16.81 1.38
CA LEU A 431 9.48 15.55 2.11
C LEU A 431 9.63 15.78 3.62
N GLN A 432 10.43 16.77 4.03
CA GLN A 432 10.57 17.15 5.44
C GLN A 432 9.26 17.72 6.00
N ASP A 433 8.59 18.61 5.26
CA ASP A 433 7.26 19.14 5.64
C ASP A 433 6.23 18.01 5.81
N ALA A 434 6.29 16.97 4.98
CA ALA A 434 5.41 15.79 5.08
C ALA A 434 5.68 14.96 6.36
N LEU A 435 6.95 14.80 6.76
CA LEU A 435 7.30 14.17 8.05
C LEU A 435 6.82 15.00 9.24
N GLN A 436 7.00 16.32 9.17
CA GLN A 436 6.47 17.26 10.17
C GLN A 436 4.93 17.23 10.24
N GLY A 437 4.26 17.03 9.11
CA GLY A 437 2.81 16.83 9.05
C GLY A 437 2.35 15.64 9.88
N LEU A 438 3.04 14.50 9.80
CA LEU A 438 2.75 13.34 10.67
C LEU A 438 3.05 13.62 12.14
N GLY A 439 4.01 14.49 12.45
CA GLY A 439 4.27 14.95 13.82
C GLY A 439 3.10 15.63 14.50
N LEU A 440 2.13 16.14 13.73
CA LEU A 440 0.89 16.70 14.28
C LEU A 440 0.08 15.67 15.08
N LEU A 441 0.30 14.37 14.87
CA LEU A 441 -0.30 13.30 15.69
C LEU A 441 0.04 13.44 17.19
N SER A 442 1.19 14.04 17.53
CA SER A 442 1.58 14.30 18.92
C SER A 442 0.70 15.33 19.64
N TYR A 443 -0.10 16.10 18.89
CA TYR A 443 -1.02 17.09 19.43
C TYR A 443 -2.44 16.54 19.64
N ILE A 444 -2.71 15.30 19.24
CA ILE A 444 -3.96 14.62 19.57
C ILE A 444 -3.92 14.28 21.06
N PRO A 445 -4.87 14.74 21.88
CA PRO A 445 -4.90 14.40 23.30
C PRO A 445 -4.99 12.88 23.48
N ASP A 446 -4.04 12.27 24.19
CA ASP A 446 -4.01 10.83 24.47
C ASP A 446 -4.11 10.61 25.98
N HIS A 447 -5.33 10.54 26.49
CA HIS A 447 -5.63 10.22 27.89
C HIS A 447 -5.89 8.72 28.04
N PRO A 448 -5.61 8.14 29.23
CA PRO A 448 -5.92 6.74 29.50
C PRO A 448 -7.42 6.47 29.33
N PRO A 449 -7.80 5.22 29.03
CA PRO A 449 -9.19 4.89 28.81
C PRO A 449 -10.02 5.11 30.08
N SER A 450 -11.29 5.45 29.88
CA SER A 450 -12.27 5.49 30.97
C SER A 450 -12.27 4.16 31.73
N SER A 451 -12.21 4.22 33.06
CA SER A 451 -12.34 3.04 33.93
C SER A 451 -13.80 2.57 34.09
N SER A 452 -14.75 3.27 33.47
CA SER A 452 -16.16 2.89 33.57
C SER A 452 -16.44 1.59 32.81
N PRO A 453 -17.03 0.57 33.46
CA PRO A 453 -17.36 -0.70 32.81
C PRO A 453 -18.46 -0.58 31.75
N THR A 454 -19.20 0.54 31.72
CA THR A 454 -20.30 0.77 30.77
C THR A 454 -19.87 1.49 29.48
N THR A 455 -18.68 2.08 29.45
CA THR A 455 -18.16 2.76 28.26
C THR A 455 -17.18 1.87 27.54
N PRO A 456 -17.20 1.79 26.19
CA PRO A 456 -16.14 1.15 25.43
C PRO A 456 -14.78 1.68 25.89
N ARG A 457 -13.81 0.78 26.14
CA ARG A 457 -12.46 1.15 26.54
C ARG A 457 -11.83 1.93 25.37
N GLN A 458 -11.76 3.25 25.48
CA GLN A 458 -11.25 4.14 24.43
C GLN A 458 -10.31 5.16 25.06
N GLY A 459 -9.08 5.24 24.53
CA GLY A 459 -8.16 6.32 24.84
C GLY A 459 -8.47 7.57 24.02
N GLY A 460 -7.67 8.61 24.22
CA GLY A 460 -7.91 9.90 23.56
C GLY A 460 -7.74 9.86 22.04
N MET A 461 -6.78 9.08 21.52
CA MET A 461 -6.65 8.88 20.08
C MET A 461 -7.85 8.14 19.48
N GLU A 462 -8.36 7.09 20.13
CA GLU A 462 -9.55 6.36 19.67
C GLU A 462 -10.78 7.28 19.64
N ALA A 463 -10.97 8.13 20.66
CA ALA A 463 -12.04 9.11 20.69
C ALA A 463 -11.92 10.12 19.53
N PHE A 464 -10.71 10.60 19.24
CA PHE A 464 -10.46 11.51 18.11
C PHE A 464 -10.83 10.87 16.77
N PHE A 465 -10.38 9.65 16.49
CA PHE A 465 -10.69 8.97 15.22
C PHE A 465 -12.16 8.57 15.11
N THR A 466 -12.78 8.16 16.23
CA THR A 466 -14.22 7.91 16.29
C THR A 466 -14.99 9.19 15.93
N ALA A 467 -14.63 10.34 16.50
CA ALA A 467 -15.26 11.61 16.16
C ALA A 467 -15.05 11.99 14.68
N ARG A 468 -13.82 11.83 14.15
CA ARG A 468 -13.54 12.10 12.73
C ARG A 468 -14.38 11.25 11.80
N MET A 469 -14.52 9.96 12.11
CA MET A 469 -15.28 8.98 11.34
C MET A 469 -16.77 9.29 11.24
N HIS A 470 -17.35 9.90 12.28
CA HIS A 470 -18.75 10.33 12.33
C HIS A 470 -18.94 11.78 11.86
N SER A 471 -17.86 12.48 11.50
CA SER A 471 -17.95 13.87 11.04
C SER A 471 -18.61 13.97 9.65
N PRO A 472 -19.16 15.14 9.28
CA PRO A 472 -19.70 15.36 7.94
C PRO A 472 -18.68 15.27 6.80
N THR A 473 -17.38 15.36 7.11
CA THR A 473 -16.24 15.24 6.17
C THR A 473 -15.27 14.19 6.68
N PRO A 474 -15.65 12.91 6.64
CA PRO A 474 -14.83 11.88 7.27
C PRO A 474 -13.49 11.73 6.54
N HIS A 475 -13.48 11.81 5.21
CA HIS A 475 -12.27 11.70 4.38
C HIS A 475 -11.30 12.85 4.60
N ARG A 476 -9.99 12.55 4.58
CA ARG A 476 -8.91 13.54 4.67
C ARG A 476 -8.50 14.09 3.30
N CYS A 477 -8.67 13.31 2.24
CA CYS A 477 -8.38 13.72 0.87
C CYS A 477 -9.28 13.02 -0.16
N SER A 478 -9.28 13.53 -1.39
CA SER A 478 -10.01 12.95 -2.53
C SER A 478 -9.47 11.56 -2.89
N PHE A 479 -8.15 11.43 -3.03
CA PHE A 479 -7.53 10.13 -3.22
C PHE A 479 -6.11 10.01 -2.65
N GLY A 480 -5.72 8.81 -2.24
CA GLY A 480 -4.35 8.48 -1.86
C GLY A 480 -3.68 7.74 -3.00
N LEU A 481 -2.40 8.02 -3.26
CA LEU A 481 -1.60 7.29 -4.25
C LEU A 481 -0.33 6.78 -3.59
N SER A 482 -0.28 5.49 -3.30
CA SER A 482 0.91 4.82 -2.79
C SER A 482 1.59 4.02 -3.90
N ASN A 483 2.92 4.10 -3.98
CA ASN A 483 3.69 3.40 -5.00
C ASN A 483 4.92 2.74 -4.37
N LEU A 484 5.01 1.42 -4.49
CA LEU A 484 6.10 0.64 -3.89
C LEU A 484 7.28 0.42 -4.84
N GLY A 485 7.27 1.09 -5.99
CA GLY A 485 8.29 0.95 -7.02
C GLY A 485 8.08 -0.30 -7.86
N ALA A 486 9.19 -0.86 -8.36
CA ALA A 486 9.16 -2.06 -9.18
C ALA A 486 9.78 -3.25 -8.43
N LEU A 487 9.04 -4.36 -8.34
CA LEU A 487 9.54 -5.63 -7.84
C LEU A 487 10.29 -6.37 -8.96
N ASP A 488 11.44 -6.95 -8.63
CA ASP A 488 12.14 -7.86 -9.53
C ASP A 488 11.55 -9.26 -9.35
N VAL A 489 10.70 -9.69 -10.29
CA VAL A 489 10.01 -10.98 -10.16
C VAL A 489 10.85 -12.16 -10.64
N ASP A 490 11.95 -11.92 -11.37
CA ASP A 490 12.86 -13.00 -11.77
C ASP A 490 13.78 -13.41 -10.64
N ALA A 491 14.00 -12.50 -9.68
CA ALA A 491 14.72 -12.78 -8.45
C ALA A 491 13.90 -13.64 -7.45
N LEU A 492 12.70 -14.12 -7.82
CA LEU A 492 11.82 -14.92 -6.96
C LEU A 492 11.92 -16.44 -7.22
N LEU A 493 11.52 -17.24 -6.23
CA LEU A 493 11.59 -18.71 -6.17
C LEU A 493 10.98 -19.41 -7.37
N ALA A 494 9.95 -18.80 -7.96
CA ALA A 494 9.24 -19.32 -9.11
C ALA A 494 8.85 -18.17 -10.04
N PRO A 495 8.62 -18.44 -11.33
CA PRO A 495 8.12 -17.45 -12.27
C PRO A 495 6.82 -16.81 -11.75
N CYS A 496 6.88 -15.52 -11.44
CA CYS A 496 5.72 -14.76 -10.99
C CYS A 496 5.00 -14.13 -12.18
N ARG A 497 3.73 -14.48 -12.36
CA ARG A 497 2.88 -13.94 -13.43
C ARG A 497 2.39 -12.54 -13.08
N ASN A 498 1.91 -12.31 -11.88
CA ASN A 498 1.40 -11.00 -11.50
C ASN A 498 1.66 -10.76 -10.02
N VAL A 499 1.89 -9.50 -9.67
CA VAL A 499 1.99 -9.05 -8.28
C VAL A 499 1.16 -7.80 -8.12
N VAL A 500 0.30 -7.82 -7.12
CA VAL A 500 -0.56 -6.71 -6.75
C VAL A 500 -0.45 -6.49 -5.26
N TRP A 501 -0.70 -5.26 -4.81
CA TRP A 501 -0.76 -4.97 -3.38
C TRP A 501 -1.86 -3.98 -3.09
N SER A 502 -2.38 -4.01 -1.87
CA SER A 502 -3.28 -2.98 -1.38
C SER A 502 -3.20 -2.85 0.13
N GLN A 503 -3.82 -1.79 0.63
CA GLN A 503 -4.09 -1.64 2.06
C GLN A 503 -5.59 -1.39 2.29
N THR A 504 -6.03 -1.59 3.53
CA THR A 504 -7.45 -1.45 3.90
C THR A 504 -7.88 0.02 3.84
N PRO A 505 -8.91 0.39 3.06
CA PRO A 505 -9.36 1.77 2.96
C PRO A 505 -9.99 2.21 4.29
N SER A 506 -9.43 3.23 4.95
CA SER A 506 -9.97 3.77 6.20
C SER A 506 -11.22 4.63 5.93
N PRO A 507 -12.28 4.56 6.76
CA PRO A 507 -13.44 5.42 6.61
C PRO A 507 -13.13 6.91 6.80
N PHE A 508 -12.01 7.26 7.42
CA PHE A 508 -11.51 8.63 7.60
C PHE A 508 -10.19 8.90 6.85
N GLY A 509 -9.77 7.97 5.99
CA GLY A 509 -8.62 8.12 5.10
C GLY A 509 -9.01 8.80 3.78
N PRO A 510 -8.25 8.55 2.70
CA PRO A 510 -8.65 8.95 1.35
C PRO A 510 -10.01 8.36 0.95
N ALA A 511 -10.76 9.06 0.09
CA ALA A 511 -12.03 8.54 -0.42
C ALA A 511 -11.82 7.40 -1.44
N ILE A 512 -10.82 7.54 -2.30
CA ILE A 512 -10.32 6.49 -3.20
C ILE A 512 -8.85 6.26 -2.88
N LEU A 513 -8.42 5.01 -2.84
CA LEU A 513 -7.02 4.67 -2.59
C LEU A 513 -6.46 3.92 -3.80
N LEU A 514 -5.31 4.38 -4.29
CA LEU A 514 -4.57 3.80 -5.39
C LEU A 514 -3.27 3.22 -4.85
N ASP A 515 -3.12 1.91 -4.92
CA ASP A 515 -1.93 1.19 -4.49
C ASP A 515 -1.24 0.60 -5.73
N CYS A 516 -0.12 1.21 -6.13
CA CYS A 516 0.60 0.89 -7.36
C CYS A 516 1.85 0.03 -7.08
N ILE A 517 2.06 -0.99 -7.91
CA ILE A 517 3.32 -1.74 -7.94
C ILE A 517 3.67 -2.07 -9.38
N GLY A 518 4.91 -1.76 -9.75
CA GLY A 518 5.49 -2.27 -10.99
C GLY A 518 6.16 -3.63 -10.74
N PHE A 519 6.33 -4.43 -11.78
CA PHE A 519 7.17 -5.62 -11.69
C PHE A 519 7.90 -5.87 -13.01
N LYS A 520 9.17 -6.28 -12.90
CA LYS A 520 10.08 -6.50 -14.05
C LYS A 520 10.19 -7.98 -14.37
N ARG A 521 9.93 -8.35 -15.62
CA ARG A 521 10.27 -9.67 -16.16
C ARG A 521 11.46 -9.55 -17.11
N SER A 522 12.48 -10.35 -16.87
CA SER A 522 13.58 -10.59 -17.78
C SER A 522 13.02 -11.44 -18.89
N HIS A 523 13.24 -11.03 -20.14
CA HIS A 523 12.96 -11.91 -21.26
C HIS A 523 13.80 -13.17 -21.05
N SER A 524 13.14 -14.28 -20.72
CA SER A 524 13.77 -15.58 -20.77
C SER A 524 14.40 -15.72 -22.16
N GLN A 525 15.65 -16.17 -22.23
CA GLN A 525 16.45 -16.36 -23.44
C GLN A 525 15.77 -17.18 -24.58
N ARG A 526 14.53 -17.65 -24.41
CA ARG A 526 13.80 -18.49 -25.36
C ARG A 526 13.44 -17.82 -26.68
N ASP A 527 13.30 -16.49 -26.74
CA ASP A 527 12.94 -15.81 -28.01
C ASP A 527 14.16 -15.43 -28.88
N ARG A 528 15.39 -15.71 -28.44
CA ARG A 528 16.62 -15.38 -29.20
C ARG A 528 16.89 -16.23 -30.44
N LYS A 529 15.95 -17.09 -30.87
CA LYS A 529 16.16 -18.00 -32.01
C LYS A 529 15.45 -17.63 -33.31
N LEU A 530 14.79 -16.48 -33.40
CA LEU A 530 14.37 -15.91 -34.68
C LEU A 530 15.23 -14.67 -34.94
N GLY A 531 16.06 -14.78 -35.96
CA GLY A 531 17.20 -13.90 -36.21
C GLY A 531 16.85 -12.48 -36.64
N GLU A 532 17.95 -11.74 -36.80
CA GLU A 532 18.10 -10.39 -37.38
C GLU A 532 17.92 -9.22 -36.41
N GLU A 533 19.08 -8.80 -35.88
CA GLU A 533 19.56 -7.40 -35.79
C GLU A 533 18.53 -6.29 -35.48
N GLU A 534 18.00 -6.27 -34.25
CA GLU A 534 17.71 -5.00 -33.58
C GLU A 534 18.44 -4.96 -32.24
N GLU A 535 19.58 -4.28 -32.22
CA GLU A 535 20.36 -3.88 -31.05
C GLU A 535 19.63 -2.85 -30.16
N GLU A 536 18.29 -2.93 -30.01
CA GLU A 536 17.59 -2.22 -28.92
C GLU A 536 17.63 -3.09 -27.64
N GLU A 537 18.79 -3.01 -26.98
CA GLU A 537 19.18 -3.57 -25.69
C GLU A 537 18.04 -3.86 -24.69
N GLY A 538 17.79 -5.15 -24.43
CA GLY A 538 17.88 -5.77 -23.10
C GLY A 538 16.97 -5.29 -21.96
N ARG A 539 16.06 -4.32 -22.16
CA ARG A 539 15.20 -3.79 -21.09
C ARG A 539 13.98 -4.68 -20.92
N GLY A 540 13.95 -5.44 -19.83
CA GLY A 540 12.85 -6.32 -19.43
C GLY A 540 11.47 -5.64 -19.47
N GLN A 541 10.43 -6.42 -19.70
CA GLN A 541 9.04 -5.94 -19.72
C GLN A 541 8.65 -5.58 -18.29
N VAL A 542 8.39 -4.29 -18.05
CA VAL A 542 7.89 -3.82 -16.76
C VAL A 542 6.41 -3.52 -16.89
N GLU A 543 5.62 -4.27 -16.14
CA GLU A 543 4.16 -4.14 -16.05
C GLU A 543 3.77 -3.32 -14.81
N LEU A 544 2.55 -2.81 -14.80
CA LEU A 544 2.02 -1.98 -13.70
C LEU A 544 0.68 -2.55 -13.26
N ALA A 545 0.55 -2.84 -11.97
CA ALA A 545 -0.72 -3.13 -11.33
C ALA A 545 -1.13 -1.94 -10.44
N ILE A 546 -2.42 -1.59 -10.49
CA ILE A 546 -3.01 -0.56 -9.64
C ILE A 546 -4.22 -1.19 -8.93
N SER A 547 -4.13 -1.35 -7.61
CA SER A 547 -5.30 -1.71 -6.80
C SER A 547 -6.06 -0.44 -6.44
N ILE A 548 -7.37 -0.44 -6.63
CA ILE A 548 -8.24 0.71 -6.39
C ILE A 548 -9.19 0.33 -5.26
N SER A 549 -8.98 0.91 -4.08
CA SER A 549 -9.74 0.58 -2.87
C SER A 549 -10.63 1.74 -2.44
N HIS A 550 -11.86 1.45 -2.03
CA HIS A 550 -12.80 2.43 -1.49
C HIS A 550 -13.81 1.77 -0.56
N ARG A 551 -14.70 2.56 0.04
CA ARG A 551 -15.82 2.07 0.85
C ARG A 551 -17.07 1.94 -0.04
N ARG A 552 -17.56 0.72 -0.29
CA ARG A 552 -18.64 0.46 -1.26
C ARG A 552 -19.97 1.04 -0.78
N GLY A 553 -20.56 1.90 -1.59
CA GLY A 553 -21.79 2.63 -1.24
C GLY A 553 -21.56 3.95 -0.49
N ALA A 554 -20.34 4.23 -0.04
CA ALA A 554 -19.98 5.55 0.47
C ALA A 554 -19.93 6.56 -0.69
N LEU A 555 -19.35 6.16 -1.82
CA LEU A 555 -19.32 6.94 -3.05
C LEU A 555 -20.40 6.47 -4.04
N ASP A 556 -20.75 7.34 -4.99
CA ASP A 556 -21.56 6.94 -6.13
C ASP A 556 -20.86 5.83 -6.95
N PRO A 557 -21.50 4.65 -7.14
CA PRO A 557 -20.89 3.54 -7.88
C PRO A 557 -20.52 3.90 -9.32
N GLY A 558 -21.30 4.77 -9.98
CA GLY A 558 -21.01 5.25 -11.31
C GLY A 558 -19.76 6.11 -11.35
N VAL A 559 -19.53 6.93 -10.31
CA VAL A 559 -18.29 7.74 -10.21
C VAL A 559 -17.07 6.83 -10.09
N VAL A 560 -17.10 5.80 -9.23
CA VAL A 560 -15.98 4.88 -9.09
C VAL A 560 -15.73 4.12 -10.41
N SER A 561 -16.77 3.55 -11.02
CA SER A 561 -16.63 2.82 -12.29
C SER A 561 -16.09 3.69 -13.42
N ARG A 562 -16.58 4.93 -13.56
CA ARG A 562 -16.05 5.90 -14.53
C ARG A 562 -14.61 6.29 -14.23
N PHE A 563 -14.26 6.48 -12.96
CA PHE A 563 -12.91 6.79 -12.54
C PHE A 563 -11.94 5.67 -12.96
N GLU A 564 -12.25 4.41 -12.65
CA GLU A 564 -11.42 3.25 -13.02
C GLU A 564 -11.27 3.11 -14.54
N GLY A 565 -12.38 3.22 -15.28
CA GLY A 565 -12.38 3.14 -16.73
C GLY A 565 -11.58 4.26 -17.39
N THR A 566 -11.72 5.49 -16.88
CA THR A 566 -10.98 6.66 -17.39
C THR A 566 -9.50 6.57 -17.05
N LEU A 567 -9.15 6.13 -15.83
CA LEU A 567 -7.76 5.95 -15.42
C LEU A 567 -7.05 4.93 -16.32
N ARG A 568 -7.70 3.79 -16.59
CA ARG A 568 -7.21 2.79 -17.55
C ARG A 568 -6.97 3.40 -18.92
N SER A 569 -7.97 4.07 -19.47
CA SER A 569 -7.89 4.70 -20.79
C SER A 569 -6.77 5.72 -20.88
N VAL A 570 -6.66 6.63 -19.90
CA VAL A 570 -5.64 7.69 -19.89
C VAL A 570 -4.24 7.09 -19.78
N VAL A 571 -3.99 6.13 -18.87
CA VAL A 571 -2.66 5.52 -18.73
C VAL A 571 -2.26 4.76 -20.01
N LEU A 572 -3.17 4.00 -20.60
CA LEU A 572 -2.91 3.29 -21.85
C LEU A 572 -2.74 4.24 -23.04
N PHE A 573 -3.47 5.35 -23.09
CA PHE A 573 -3.30 6.39 -24.10
C PHE A 573 -1.92 7.05 -24.00
N LEU A 574 -1.50 7.41 -22.78
CA LEU A 574 -0.18 7.99 -22.54
C LEU A 574 0.94 7.03 -22.98
N ALA A 575 0.75 5.73 -22.84
CA ALA A 575 1.69 4.72 -23.29
C ALA A 575 1.54 4.28 -24.76
N GLY A 576 0.44 4.64 -25.43
CA GLY A 576 -0.04 3.99 -26.66
C GLY A 576 0.07 4.81 -27.95
N GLN A 577 0.35 6.11 -27.89
CA GLN A 577 0.56 6.90 -29.12
C GLN A 577 1.97 6.64 -29.69
N GLN A 578 2.01 5.88 -30.78
CA GLN A 578 3.10 5.79 -31.80
C GLN A 578 2.88 6.93 -32.81
N SER A 579 3.85 7.49 -33.52
CA SER A 579 5.22 7.10 -33.89
C SER A 579 6.29 7.92 -33.15
N ASP A 580 7.51 7.38 -33.02
CA ASP A 580 8.65 8.13 -32.45
C ASP A 580 9.05 9.35 -33.32
N ASP A 581 8.49 9.46 -34.54
CA ASP A 581 8.91 10.42 -35.58
C ASP A 581 7.98 11.64 -35.78
N GLU A 582 6.77 11.69 -35.17
CA GLU A 582 5.80 12.78 -35.45
C GLU A 582 5.51 13.74 -34.27
N ASP A 583 6.13 13.53 -33.10
CA ASP A 583 5.83 14.30 -31.89
C ASP A 583 6.80 15.47 -31.66
N ASP A 584 7.02 16.29 -32.70
CA ASP A 584 7.88 17.50 -32.71
C ASP A 584 7.20 18.71 -32.01
N GLY A 585 6.66 18.47 -30.82
CA GLY A 585 6.18 19.53 -29.94
C GLY A 585 4.67 19.70 -29.93
N GLN A 586 3.91 18.61 -29.88
CA GLN A 586 2.49 18.69 -29.60
C GLN A 586 2.29 19.48 -28.29
N GLY A 587 1.55 20.58 -28.40
CA GLY A 587 1.35 21.57 -27.34
C GLY A 587 0.76 20.95 -26.07
N ASP A 588 0.71 21.75 -25.01
CA ASP A 588 0.21 21.33 -23.71
C ASP A 588 -1.24 20.79 -23.83
N ILE A 589 -1.42 19.48 -23.65
CA ILE A 589 -2.74 18.84 -23.73
C ILE A 589 -3.57 19.20 -22.50
N THR A 590 -4.77 19.70 -22.72
CA THR A 590 -5.71 20.00 -21.63
C THR A 590 -6.34 18.73 -21.07
N VAL A 591 -6.88 18.81 -19.84
CA VAL A 591 -7.58 17.71 -19.18
C VAL A 591 -8.73 17.18 -20.05
N GLU A 592 -9.55 18.07 -20.64
CA GLU A 592 -10.68 17.66 -21.49
C GLU A 592 -10.24 16.95 -22.77
N GLN A 593 -9.26 17.52 -23.49
CA GLN A 593 -8.71 16.92 -24.71
C GLN A 593 -8.11 15.54 -24.44
N LEU A 594 -7.39 15.38 -23.32
CA LEU A 594 -6.78 14.11 -22.94
C LEU A 594 -7.84 13.03 -22.69
N VAL A 595 -8.91 13.37 -21.97
CA VAL A 595 -9.99 12.41 -21.71
C VAL A 595 -10.70 12.03 -23.00
N GLN A 596 -11.10 13.01 -23.82
CA GLN A 596 -11.77 12.75 -25.11
C GLN A 596 -10.91 11.84 -26.00
N ALA A 597 -9.63 12.17 -26.19
CA ALA A 597 -8.71 11.38 -27.00
C ALA A 597 -8.51 9.95 -26.44
N SER A 598 -8.45 9.78 -25.12
CA SER A 598 -8.30 8.47 -24.47
C SER A 598 -9.55 7.59 -24.60
N LEU A 599 -10.74 8.20 -24.65
CA LEU A 599 -12.00 7.48 -24.82
C LEU A 599 -12.26 7.14 -26.28
N GLU A 600 -11.99 8.05 -27.22
CA GLU A 600 -12.06 7.78 -28.65
C GLU A 600 -11.08 6.69 -29.10
N GLY A 601 -9.86 6.71 -28.56
CA GLY A 601 -8.87 5.66 -28.81
C GLY A 601 -9.33 4.27 -28.35
N ARG A 602 -10.23 4.21 -27.35
CA ARG A 602 -10.85 2.96 -26.91
C ARG A 602 -11.92 2.49 -27.89
N SER A 603 -12.72 3.39 -28.48
CA SER A 603 -13.74 3.00 -29.47
C SER A 603 -13.16 2.44 -30.78
N ARG A 604 -11.89 2.74 -31.08
CA ARG A 604 -11.21 2.26 -32.29
C ARG A 604 -10.45 0.93 -32.12
N ARG A 605 -10.26 0.46 -30.89
CA ARG A 605 -9.57 -0.81 -30.56
C ARG A 605 -10.59 -1.84 -30.13
#